data_AF-Q5DB23-F1
#
_entry.id   AF-Q5DB23-F1
#
_cell.length_a   1.000
_cell.length_b   1.000
_cell.length_c   1.000
_cell.angle_alpha   90.00
_cell.angle_beta   90.00
_cell.angle_gamma   90.00
#
_symmetry.space_group_name_H-M   'P 1'
#
loop_
_entity.id
_entity.type
_entity.pdbx_description
1 polymer ?
#
loop_
_entity_poly.entity_id
_entity_poly.type
_entity_poly.pdbx_seq_one_letter_code
_entity_poly.pdbx_strand_id
1 'polypeptide(L)'
;MPLTLYMHVMLDMFLLRFSNRCYYLALAYSCNKKYVECSALLMRAKQHAEKAISSLKYTAATWTEGEECVAPGPTPDVLSKSLQSLILQAESEDFTCKAASMLDTVEGNEPISITPLTDSTGLDASQKSLVDRLNIYADEKSVEKSFNNFVYPFVNLPPQFRPVPVKPIFFDLALNHINFPSLDDKIGGKTSGSSKPSGITGLMRGWLWRGSEPSET
;
A
#
# COMPACT_ATOMS: atom_id res chain seq x y z
N MET A 1 -18.83 -30.94 25.19
CA MET A 1 -17.45 -31.37 24.86
C MET A 1 -17.30 -32.10 23.52
N PRO A 2 -18.24 -32.91 23.00
CA PRO A 2 -18.00 -33.60 21.71
C PRO A 2 -18.10 -32.69 20.46
N LEU A 3 -18.91 -31.62 20.49
CA LEU A 3 -19.05 -30.69 19.34
C LEU A 3 -17.77 -29.93 19.01
N THR A 4 -17.02 -29.49 20.02
CA THR A 4 -15.78 -28.72 19.85
C THR A 4 -14.68 -29.55 19.20
N LEU A 5 -14.60 -30.83 19.55
CA LEU A 5 -13.62 -31.74 18.97
C LEU A 5 -13.96 -32.09 17.52
N TYR A 6 -15.24 -32.35 17.23
CA TYR A 6 -15.73 -32.57 15.87
C TYR A 6 -15.45 -31.38 14.94
N MET A 7 -15.64 -30.15 15.44
CA MET A 7 -15.31 -28.94 14.69
C MET A 7 -13.81 -28.79 14.43
N HIS A 8 -12.94 -29.16 15.38
CA HIS A 8 -11.49 -29.13 15.19
C HIS A 8 -11.04 -30.16 14.13
N VAL A 9 -11.51 -31.40 14.21
CA VAL A 9 -11.18 -32.45 13.24
C VAL A 9 -11.69 -32.10 11.83
N MET A 10 -12.90 -31.54 11.72
CA MET A 10 -13.46 -31.09 10.45
C MET A 10 -12.67 -29.91 9.86
N LEU A 11 -12.23 -28.97 10.70
CA LEU A 11 -11.39 -27.85 10.29
C LEU A 11 -10.01 -28.31 9.81
N ASP A 12 -9.38 -29.26 10.50
CA ASP A 12 -8.09 -29.84 10.13
C ASP A 12 -8.18 -30.57 8.78
N MET A 13 -9.24 -31.35 8.57
CA MET A 13 -9.51 -32.03 7.29
C MET A 13 -9.76 -31.02 6.15
N PHE A 14 -10.47 -29.92 6.44
CA PHE A 14 -10.69 -28.85 5.47
C PHE A 14 -9.38 -28.16 5.07
N LEU A 15 -8.54 -27.80 6.05
CA LEU A 15 -7.24 -27.17 5.81
C LEU A 15 -6.29 -28.06 5.00
N LEU A 16 -6.26 -29.37 5.30
CA LEU A 16 -5.48 -30.35 4.56
C LEU A 16 -5.92 -30.42 3.09
N ARG A 17 -7.22 -30.59 2.84
CA ARG A 17 -7.77 -30.66 1.48
C ARG A 17 -7.52 -29.37 0.71
N PHE A 18 -7.66 -28.23 1.39
CA PHE A 18 -7.43 -26.93 0.80
C PHE A 18 -5.96 -26.72 0.42
N SER A 19 -5.01 -27.07 1.30
CA SER A 19 -3.58 -26.97 1.03
C SER A 19 -3.15 -27.81 -0.18
N ASN A 20 -3.56 -29.08 -0.22
CA ASN A 20 -3.28 -29.96 -1.36
C ASN A 20 -3.89 -29.43 -2.67
N ARG A 21 -5.13 -28.93 -2.63
CA ARG A 21 -5.77 -28.33 -3.81
C ARG A 21 -5.04 -27.11 -4.32
N CYS A 22 -4.60 -26.21 -3.42
CA CYS A 22 -3.81 -25.03 -3.79
C CYS A 22 -2.47 -25.43 -4.43
N TYR A 23 -1.81 -26.46 -3.89
CA TYR A 23 -0.55 -26.97 -4.42
C TYR A 23 -0.72 -27.51 -5.86
N TYR A 24 -1.65 -28.43 -6.09
CA TYR A 24 -1.88 -28.98 -7.44
C TYR A 24 -2.38 -27.91 -8.43
N LEU A 25 -3.17 -26.95 -7.96
CA LEU A 25 -3.57 -25.83 -8.79
C LEU A 25 -2.35 -24.99 -9.18
N ALA A 26 -1.44 -24.71 -8.25
CA ALA A 26 -0.22 -23.96 -8.54
C ALA A 26 0.63 -24.65 -9.62
N LEU A 27 0.77 -25.98 -9.59
CA LEU A 27 1.47 -26.73 -10.64
C LEU A 27 0.86 -26.49 -12.04
N ALA A 28 -0.46 -26.45 -12.14
CA ALA A 28 -1.12 -26.12 -13.41
C ALA A 28 -0.88 -24.67 -13.86
N TYR A 29 -0.74 -23.72 -12.93
CA TYR A 29 -0.39 -22.33 -13.25
C TYR A 29 1.09 -22.18 -13.66
N SER A 30 1.98 -22.99 -13.09
CA SER A 30 3.39 -23.08 -13.49
C SER A 30 3.51 -23.50 -14.97
N CYS A 31 2.78 -24.54 -15.39
CA CYS A 31 2.75 -24.96 -16.80
C CYS A 31 2.20 -23.90 -17.76
N ASN A 32 1.36 -22.96 -17.27
CA ASN A 32 0.77 -21.89 -18.05
C ASN A 32 1.61 -20.59 -18.04
N LYS A 33 2.85 -20.61 -17.55
CA LYS A 33 3.73 -19.44 -17.42
C LYS A 33 3.14 -18.30 -16.57
N LYS A 34 2.14 -18.60 -15.73
CA LYS A 34 1.50 -17.65 -14.80
C LYS A 34 2.21 -17.68 -13.45
N TYR A 35 3.46 -17.22 -13.45
CA TYR A 35 4.37 -17.41 -12.31
C TYR A 35 3.94 -16.62 -11.06
N VAL A 36 3.32 -15.45 -11.23
CA VAL A 36 2.87 -14.62 -10.10
C VAL A 36 1.73 -15.31 -9.36
N GLU A 37 0.74 -15.82 -10.08
CA GLU A 37 -0.38 -16.56 -9.52
C GLU A 37 0.05 -17.91 -8.95
N CYS A 38 1.01 -18.59 -9.60
CA CYS A 38 1.62 -19.81 -9.10
C CYS A 38 2.27 -19.60 -7.72
N SER A 39 3.18 -18.62 -7.60
CA SER A 39 3.86 -18.28 -6.34
C SER A 39 2.86 -17.89 -5.24
N ALA A 40 1.82 -17.12 -5.57
CA ALA A 40 0.78 -16.74 -4.62
C ALA A 40 -0.02 -17.95 -4.09
N LEU A 41 -0.33 -18.93 -4.96
CA LEU A 41 -1.00 -20.16 -4.57
C LEU A 41 -0.13 -21.07 -3.69
N LEU A 42 1.17 -21.17 -3.99
CA LEU A 42 2.14 -21.93 -3.19
C LEU A 42 2.31 -21.35 -1.79
N MET A 43 2.46 -20.03 -1.68
CA MET A 43 2.51 -19.33 -0.38
C MET A 43 1.25 -19.59 0.45
N ARG A 44 0.09 -19.58 -0.19
CA ARG A 44 -1.19 -19.88 0.46
C ARG A 44 -1.25 -21.34 0.93
N ALA A 45 -0.82 -22.28 0.09
CA ALA A 45 -0.78 -23.70 0.43
C ALA A 45 0.09 -23.96 1.67
N LYS A 46 1.27 -23.33 1.74
CA LYS A 46 2.16 -23.35 2.91
C LYS A 46 1.47 -22.80 4.15
N GLN A 47 0.86 -21.61 4.07
CA GLN A 47 0.18 -21.00 5.21
C GLN A 47 -0.94 -21.89 5.78
N HIS A 48 -1.71 -22.57 4.93
CA HIS A 48 -2.74 -23.49 5.40
C HIS A 48 -2.17 -24.78 5.98
N ALA A 49 -1.07 -25.29 5.43
CA ALA A 49 -0.38 -26.45 5.99
C ALA A 49 0.21 -26.15 7.37
N GLU A 50 0.82 -24.98 7.57
CA GLU A 50 1.33 -24.55 8.88
C GLU A 50 0.21 -24.39 9.91
N LYS A 51 -0.92 -23.81 9.51
CA LYS A 51 -2.12 -23.73 10.35
C LYS A 51 -2.62 -25.12 10.75
N ALA A 52 -2.72 -26.04 9.80
CA ALA A 52 -3.12 -27.42 10.06
C ALA A 52 -2.15 -28.15 10.99
N ILE A 53 -0.83 -27.94 10.86
CA ILE A 53 0.15 -28.51 11.79
C ILE A 53 -0.02 -27.92 13.20
N SER A 54 -0.27 -26.62 13.31
CA SER A 54 -0.46 -25.95 14.60
C SER A 54 -1.72 -26.44 15.32
N SER A 55 -2.82 -26.66 14.61
CA SER A 55 -4.06 -27.20 15.16
C SER A 55 -3.92 -28.69 15.51
N LEU A 56 -3.25 -29.47 14.65
CA LEU A 56 -3.02 -30.90 14.89
C LEU A 56 -2.21 -31.17 16.16
N LYS A 57 -1.21 -30.32 16.47
CA LYS A 57 -0.44 -30.40 17.72
C LYS A 57 -1.33 -30.22 18.97
N TYR A 58 -2.33 -29.35 18.88
CA TYR A 58 -3.30 -29.15 19.96
C TYR A 58 -4.27 -30.32 20.07
N THR A 59 -4.76 -30.83 18.93
CA THR A 59 -5.67 -31.97 18.87
C THR A 59 -5.02 -33.26 19.38
N ALA A 60 -3.74 -33.53 19.04
CA ALA A 60 -2.99 -34.74 19.45
C ALA A 60 -2.91 -34.95 20.97
N ALA A 61 -2.97 -33.89 21.78
CA ALA A 61 -2.99 -34.00 23.24
C ALA A 61 -4.34 -34.51 23.82
N THR A 62 -5.39 -34.57 23.00
CA THR A 62 -6.77 -34.90 23.40
C THR A 62 -7.27 -36.22 22.79
N TRP A 63 -6.50 -36.85 21.89
CA TRP A 63 -6.90 -38.07 21.19
C TRP A 63 -7.02 -39.26 22.14
N THR A 64 -8.21 -39.87 22.22
CA THR A 64 -8.45 -41.15 22.90
C THR A 64 -8.97 -42.18 21.89
N GLU A 65 -8.73 -43.47 22.18
CA GLU A 65 -8.99 -44.60 21.27
C GLU A 65 -10.45 -44.73 20.79
N GLY A 66 -11.40 -44.02 21.41
CA GLY A 66 -12.81 -44.02 20.99
C GLY A 66 -13.11 -43.28 19.68
N GLU A 67 -12.20 -42.43 19.19
CA GLU A 67 -12.41 -41.57 18.02
C GLU A 67 -12.03 -42.22 16.68
N GLU A 68 -11.23 -43.28 16.71
CA GLU A 68 -10.80 -44.04 15.53
C GLU A 68 -11.99 -44.74 14.83
N CYS A 69 -13.05 -45.04 15.57
CA CYS A 69 -14.28 -45.65 15.05
C CYS A 69 -15.19 -44.67 14.26
N VAL A 70 -15.01 -43.34 14.41
CA VAL A 70 -15.92 -42.31 13.87
C VAL A 70 -15.40 -41.73 12.53
N ALA A 71 -14.10 -41.78 12.28
CA ALA A 71 -13.50 -41.33 11.03
C ALA A 71 -12.26 -42.18 10.68
N PRO A 72 -12.36 -43.16 9.78
CA PRO A 72 -11.19 -43.89 9.30
C PRO A 72 -10.28 -42.92 8.53
N GLY A 73 -9.17 -42.53 9.16
CA GLY A 73 -8.22 -41.56 8.62
C GLY A 73 -6.79 -41.87 9.06
N PRO A 74 -5.78 -41.30 8.38
CA PRO A 74 -4.39 -41.47 8.77
C PRO A 74 -4.16 -40.89 10.17
N THR A 75 -3.29 -41.54 10.94
CA THR A 75 -2.91 -41.09 12.28
C THR A 75 -2.33 -39.67 12.23
N PRO A 76 -2.47 -38.87 13.31
CA PRO A 76 -1.99 -37.50 13.35
C PRO A 76 -0.48 -37.39 13.04
N ASP A 77 0.32 -38.39 13.44
CA ASP A 77 1.75 -38.41 13.15
C ASP A 77 2.05 -38.55 11.66
N VAL A 78 1.34 -39.43 10.96
CA VAL A 78 1.49 -39.61 9.50
C VAL A 78 1.05 -38.35 8.76
N LEU A 79 -0.04 -37.73 9.21
CA LEU A 79 -0.56 -36.51 8.64
C LEU A 79 0.40 -35.33 8.82
N SER A 80 0.99 -35.17 10.01
CA SER A 80 1.95 -34.11 10.29
C SER A 80 3.20 -34.21 9.41
N LYS A 81 3.72 -35.42 9.19
CA LYS A 81 4.84 -35.68 8.28
C LYS A 81 4.49 -35.35 6.83
N SER A 82 3.31 -35.74 6.37
CA SER A 82 2.84 -35.42 5.01
C SER A 82 2.67 -33.92 4.78
N LEU A 83 2.21 -33.18 5.78
CA LEU A 83 2.10 -31.71 5.70
C LEU A 83 3.47 -31.04 5.70
N GLN A 84 4.43 -31.53 6.49
CA GLN A 84 5.80 -31.03 6.46
C GLN A 84 6.47 -31.27 5.11
N SER A 85 6.30 -32.45 4.51
CA SER A 85 6.81 -32.71 3.16
C SER A 85 6.16 -31.79 2.11
N LEU A 86 4.85 -31.54 2.23
CA LEU A 86 4.14 -30.63 1.34
C LEU A 86 4.65 -29.19 1.43
N ILE A 87 4.97 -28.70 2.64
CA ILE A 87 5.55 -27.36 2.84
C ILE A 87 6.89 -27.26 2.12
N LEU A 88 7.78 -28.25 2.32
CA LEU A 88 9.10 -28.26 1.67
C LEU A 88 8.98 -28.30 0.15
N GLN A 89 8.05 -29.10 -0.38
CA GLN A 89 7.77 -29.15 -1.82
C GLN A 89 7.22 -27.81 -2.34
N ALA A 90 6.29 -27.19 -1.63
CA ALA A 90 5.74 -25.90 -2.04
C ALA A 90 6.81 -24.80 -2.05
N GLU A 91 7.75 -24.81 -1.10
CA GLU A 91 8.89 -23.89 -1.09
C GLU A 91 9.85 -24.13 -2.24
N SER A 92 10.23 -25.39 -2.50
CA SER A 92 11.12 -25.69 -3.62
C SER A 92 10.49 -25.28 -4.96
N GLU A 93 9.19 -25.52 -5.14
CA GLU A 93 8.48 -25.12 -6.35
C GLU A 93 8.33 -23.58 -6.45
N ASP A 94 8.21 -22.87 -5.34
CA ASP A 94 8.15 -21.40 -5.34
C ASP A 94 9.49 -20.80 -5.81
N PHE A 95 10.61 -21.35 -5.37
CA PHE A 95 11.93 -20.95 -5.88
C PHE A 95 12.10 -21.28 -7.36
N THR A 96 11.69 -22.48 -7.79
CA THR A 96 11.70 -22.87 -9.21
C THR A 96 10.84 -21.94 -10.05
N CYS A 97 9.64 -21.60 -9.57
CA CYS A 97 8.71 -20.69 -10.24
C CYS A 97 9.29 -19.29 -10.38
N LYS A 98 9.95 -18.77 -9.33
CA LYS A 98 10.62 -17.46 -9.37
C LYS A 98 11.79 -17.45 -10.34
N ALA A 99 12.61 -18.51 -10.34
CA ALA A 99 13.71 -18.65 -11.29
C ALA A 99 13.20 -18.76 -12.73
N ALA A 100 12.17 -19.57 -12.98
CA ALA A 100 11.53 -19.70 -14.29
C ALA A 100 10.96 -18.36 -14.77
N SER A 101 10.33 -17.58 -13.89
CA SER A 101 9.85 -16.24 -14.22
C SER A 101 10.96 -15.30 -14.66
N MET A 102 12.14 -15.36 -14.01
CA MET A 102 13.29 -14.54 -14.41
C MET A 102 13.84 -14.97 -15.78
N LEU A 103 13.86 -16.28 -16.08
CA LEU A 103 14.28 -16.77 -17.39
C LEU A 103 13.28 -16.41 -18.49
N ASP A 104 11.97 -16.52 -18.23
CA ASP A 104 10.93 -16.18 -19.20
C ASP A 104 10.91 -14.68 -19.54
N THR A 105 11.24 -13.79 -18.59
CA THR A 105 11.41 -12.35 -18.89
C THR A 105 12.54 -12.07 -19.86
N VAL A 106 13.47 -13.01 -20.04
CA VAL A 106 14.60 -12.90 -20.97
C VAL A 106 14.23 -13.40 -22.38
N GLU A 107 13.21 -14.26 -22.51
CA GLU A 107 12.76 -14.81 -23.80
C GLU A 107 11.63 -13.98 -24.46
N GLY A 108 10.85 -13.23 -23.67
CA GLY A 108 9.58 -12.62 -24.11
C GLY A 108 9.62 -11.22 -24.76
N ASN A 109 10.73 -10.49 -24.66
CA ASN A 109 11.01 -9.28 -25.44
C ASN A 109 12.37 -8.74 -25.03
N GLU A 110 13.09 -8.21 -26.02
CA GLU A 110 14.50 -7.83 -26.04
C GLU A 110 15.45 -9.01 -26.30
N PRO A 111 16.23 -8.98 -27.41
CA PRO A 111 17.34 -9.89 -27.54
C PRO A 111 18.22 -9.76 -26.30
N ILE A 112 18.69 -10.89 -25.78
CA ILE A 112 19.83 -10.94 -24.87
C ILE A 112 21.01 -10.32 -25.61
N SER A 113 21.09 -9.01 -25.51
CA SER A 113 22.25 -8.25 -25.88
C SER A 113 23.27 -8.55 -24.78
N ILE A 114 24.16 -9.49 -25.08
CA ILE A 114 25.49 -9.53 -24.46
C ILE A 114 26.28 -8.26 -24.85
N THR A 115 25.72 -7.40 -25.71
CA THR A 115 26.14 -6.01 -25.90
C THR A 115 25.47 -5.09 -24.86
N PRO A 116 26.17 -4.04 -24.39
CA PRO A 116 25.74 -3.26 -23.24
C PRO A 116 24.37 -2.64 -23.49
N LEU A 117 23.47 -2.78 -22.51
CA LEU A 117 22.17 -2.13 -22.44
C LEU A 117 22.33 -0.61 -22.66
N THR A 118 22.21 -0.18 -23.91
CA THR A 118 21.81 1.19 -24.23
C THR A 118 20.32 1.26 -23.96
N ASP A 119 19.96 1.74 -22.77
CA ASP A 119 18.65 2.34 -22.56
C ASP A 119 18.32 3.25 -23.76
N SER A 120 17.05 3.33 -24.11
CA SER A 120 16.45 4.03 -25.27
C SER A 120 16.67 5.55 -25.33
N THR A 121 17.70 6.07 -24.69
CA THR A 121 18.32 7.36 -24.93
C THR A 121 19.75 7.06 -25.36
N GLY A 122 20.12 7.35 -26.61
CA GLY A 122 21.45 7.09 -27.21
C GLY A 122 22.62 7.87 -26.57
N LEU A 123 22.63 7.99 -25.25
CA LEU A 123 23.71 8.49 -24.42
C LEU A 123 24.52 7.27 -24.00
N ASP A 124 25.81 7.28 -24.33
CA ASP A 124 26.77 6.25 -23.93
C ASP A 124 26.57 5.94 -22.45
N ALA A 125 26.47 4.67 -22.07
CA ALA A 125 26.23 4.28 -20.69
C ALA A 125 27.25 4.94 -19.73
N SER A 126 28.46 5.27 -20.22
CA SER A 126 29.52 6.00 -19.49
C SER A 126 29.09 7.38 -18.98
N GLN A 127 27.97 7.90 -19.45
CA GLN A 127 27.42 9.19 -19.05
C GLN A 127 26.40 9.09 -17.89
N LYS A 128 26.12 7.90 -17.38
CA LYS A 128 25.23 7.69 -16.23
C LYS A 128 26.03 7.42 -14.96
N SER A 129 25.45 7.76 -13.80
CA SER A 129 26.03 7.45 -12.49
C SER A 129 26.14 5.94 -12.28
N LEU A 130 27.09 5.49 -11.46
CA LEU A 130 27.35 4.05 -11.25
C LEU A 130 26.13 3.29 -10.73
N VAL A 131 25.25 3.91 -9.92
CA VAL A 131 24.01 3.28 -9.44
C VAL A 131 23.03 2.96 -10.57
N ASP A 132 23.04 3.73 -11.66
CA ASP A 132 22.11 3.54 -12.79
C ASP A 132 22.56 2.40 -13.72
N ARG A 133 23.76 1.84 -13.52
CA ARG A 133 24.40 0.84 -14.39
C ARG A 133 24.87 -0.41 -13.63
N LEU A 134 24.24 -0.74 -12.49
CA LEU A 134 24.59 -1.90 -11.66
C LEU A 134 24.48 -3.25 -12.40
N ASN A 135 23.68 -3.31 -13.46
CA ASN A 135 23.51 -4.51 -14.29
C ASN A 135 24.63 -4.72 -15.32
N ILE A 136 25.54 -3.73 -15.47
CA ILE A 136 26.63 -3.77 -16.45
C ILE A 136 27.94 -3.95 -15.70
N TYR A 137 28.71 -4.98 -16.05
CA TYR A 137 30.06 -5.14 -15.54
C TYR A 137 30.94 -3.97 -15.99
N ALA A 138 31.51 -3.24 -15.03
CA ALA A 138 32.41 -2.12 -15.29
C ALA A 138 33.84 -2.51 -14.88
N ASP A 139 34.76 -2.50 -15.83
CA ASP A 139 36.19 -2.69 -15.58
C ASP A 139 36.77 -1.55 -14.73
N GLU A 140 37.86 -1.80 -13.99
CA GLU A 140 38.47 -0.85 -13.06
C GLU A 140 38.74 0.50 -13.74
N LYS A 141 39.31 0.46 -14.95
CA LYS A 141 39.61 1.66 -15.76
C LYS A 141 38.35 2.42 -16.18
N SER A 142 37.22 1.73 -16.33
CA SER A 142 35.93 2.36 -16.64
C SER A 142 35.33 3.05 -15.41
N VAL A 143 35.52 2.48 -14.23
CA VAL A 143 35.09 3.09 -12.96
C VAL A 143 35.97 4.30 -12.66
N GLU A 144 37.30 4.21 -12.86
CA GLU A 144 38.24 5.32 -12.73
C GLU A 144 37.85 6.55 -13.57
N LYS A 145 37.43 6.33 -14.82
CA LYS A 145 36.94 7.41 -15.69
C LYS A 145 35.69 8.10 -15.13
N SER A 146 34.84 7.39 -14.38
CA SER A 146 33.63 7.98 -13.80
C SER A 146 33.95 9.01 -12.71
N PHE A 147 35.01 8.79 -11.92
CA PHE A 147 35.45 9.76 -10.89
C PHE A 147 35.99 11.06 -11.50
N ASN A 148 36.55 11.00 -12.70
CA ASN A 148 37.07 12.18 -13.40
C ASN A 148 35.97 12.94 -14.15
N ASN A 149 34.95 12.24 -14.65
CA ASN A 149 33.87 12.83 -15.44
C ASN A 149 32.72 13.38 -14.59
N PHE A 150 32.51 12.85 -13.37
CA PHE A 150 31.40 13.22 -12.49
C PHE A 150 31.87 13.68 -11.13
N VAL A 151 31.30 14.80 -10.64
CA VAL A 151 31.48 15.26 -9.26
C VAL A 151 30.91 14.24 -8.27
N TYR A 152 29.80 13.58 -8.64
CA TYR A 152 29.17 12.52 -7.85
C TYR A 152 29.04 11.24 -8.71
N PRO A 153 30.07 10.39 -8.75
CA PRO A 153 30.09 9.23 -9.66
C PRO A 153 29.16 8.10 -9.22
N PHE A 154 28.90 7.97 -7.91
CA PHE A 154 28.08 6.88 -7.37
C PHE A 154 26.59 7.11 -7.55
N VAL A 155 26.12 8.33 -7.31
CA VAL A 155 24.69 8.68 -7.24
C VAL A 155 24.45 10.08 -7.77
N ASN A 156 23.30 10.28 -8.41
CA ASN A 156 22.88 11.59 -8.89
C ASN A 156 22.43 12.48 -7.72
N LEU A 157 23.05 13.66 -7.58
CA LEU A 157 22.68 14.68 -6.60
C LEU A 157 22.39 16.02 -7.29
N PRO A 158 21.34 16.76 -6.87
CA PRO A 158 20.31 16.36 -5.90
C PRO A 158 19.42 15.23 -6.44
N PRO A 159 18.74 14.46 -5.56
CA PRO A 159 17.85 13.38 -5.99
C PRO A 159 16.73 13.92 -6.88
N GLN A 160 16.30 13.12 -7.87
CA GLN A 160 15.20 13.50 -8.76
C GLN A 160 13.90 13.67 -7.97
N PHE A 161 13.26 14.82 -8.12
CA PHE A 161 11.97 15.08 -7.49
C PHE A 161 10.89 14.18 -8.12
N ARG A 162 10.12 13.50 -7.26
CA ARG A 162 8.93 12.75 -7.67
C ARG A 162 7.68 13.50 -7.20
N PRO A 163 6.60 13.55 -8.00
CA PRO A 163 5.36 14.14 -7.56
C PRO A 163 4.84 13.33 -6.36
N VAL A 164 4.71 14.00 -5.22
CA VAL A 164 4.08 13.41 -4.03
C VAL A 164 2.59 13.71 -4.12
N PRO A 165 1.70 12.71 -4.00
CA PRO A 165 0.27 12.97 -3.94
C PRO A 165 -0.02 13.83 -2.71
N VAL A 166 -0.36 15.09 -2.94
CA VAL A 166 -0.80 15.99 -1.88
C VAL A 166 -2.25 15.67 -1.53
N LYS A 167 -2.61 15.90 -0.27
CA LYS A 167 -4.01 15.86 0.15
C LYS A 167 -4.81 16.79 -0.79
N PRO A 168 -5.95 16.35 -1.35
CA PRO A 168 -6.76 17.20 -2.21
C PRO A 168 -7.17 18.44 -1.44
N ILE A 169 -7.17 19.58 -2.14
CA ILE A 169 -7.63 20.84 -1.57
C ILE A 169 -9.11 20.68 -1.21
N PHE A 170 -9.42 20.83 0.07
CA PHE A 170 -10.79 20.80 0.58
C PHE A 170 -11.13 22.19 1.11
N PHE A 171 -12.10 22.85 0.49
CA PHE A 171 -12.60 24.14 0.95
C PHE A 171 -13.67 23.90 2.02
N ASP A 172 -13.52 24.53 3.18
CA ASP A 172 -14.58 24.59 4.17
C ASP A 172 -15.64 25.61 3.74
N LEU A 173 -16.66 25.13 3.01
CA LEU A 173 -17.76 25.97 2.52
C LEU A 173 -18.73 26.38 3.65
N ALA A 174 -18.72 25.72 4.81
CA ALA A 174 -19.61 26.06 5.91
C ALA A 174 -19.31 27.46 6.45
N LEU A 175 -18.04 27.91 6.34
CA LEU A 175 -17.63 29.26 6.71
C LEU A 175 -18.36 30.34 5.91
N ASN A 176 -18.71 30.08 4.65
CA ASN A 176 -19.44 31.03 3.81
C ASN A 176 -20.89 31.27 4.29
N HIS A 177 -21.42 30.35 5.10
CA HIS A 177 -22.79 30.41 5.59
C HIS A 177 -22.92 31.00 7.00
N ILE A 178 -21.81 31.41 7.61
CA ILE A 178 -21.83 32.15 8.87
C ILE A 178 -22.25 33.59 8.57
N ASN A 179 -23.56 33.81 8.54
CA ASN A 179 -24.18 35.13 8.46
C ASN A 179 -24.77 35.51 9.82
N PHE A 180 -24.73 36.80 10.14
CA PHE A 180 -25.49 37.29 11.28
C PHE A 180 -26.99 37.05 11.06
N PRO A 181 -27.73 36.62 12.09
CA PRO A 181 -29.18 36.55 12.00
C PRO A 181 -29.75 37.95 11.73
N SER A 182 -30.91 38.02 11.07
CA SER A 182 -31.59 39.31 10.91
C SER A 182 -31.80 39.97 12.28
N LEU A 183 -31.51 41.26 12.33
CA LEU A 183 -31.70 42.09 13.52
C LEU A 183 -33.02 42.88 13.48
N ASP A 184 -33.89 42.64 12.48
CA ASP A 184 -35.13 43.40 12.28
C ASP A 184 -36.06 43.33 13.51
N ASP A 185 -36.11 42.19 14.19
CA ASP A 185 -36.91 42.02 15.42
C ASP A 185 -36.32 42.78 16.63
N LYS A 186 -35.02 43.07 16.61
CA LYS A 186 -34.31 43.85 17.65
C LYS A 186 -34.28 45.34 17.30
N ILE A 187 -34.35 45.68 16.01
CA ILE A 187 -34.51 47.03 15.48
C ILE A 187 -36.02 47.28 15.34
N GLY A 188 -36.71 47.37 16.47
CA GLY A 188 -38.17 47.36 16.52
C GLY A 188 -38.87 48.27 15.48
N GLY A 189 -39.85 47.70 14.77
CA GLY A 189 -40.80 48.44 13.96
C GLY A 189 -41.70 49.34 14.80
N LYS A 190 -41.35 50.63 14.90
CA LYS A 190 -42.28 51.74 15.08
C LYS A 190 -41.79 52.95 14.29
N THR A 191 -42.41 53.23 13.15
CA THR A 191 -42.89 54.58 12.78
C THR A 191 -43.65 54.50 11.46
N SER A 192 -44.93 54.13 11.56
CA SER A 192 -45.94 54.82 10.79
C SER A 192 -45.94 56.30 11.21
N GLY A 193 -45.55 57.21 10.32
CA GLY A 193 -45.76 58.66 10.52
C GLY A 193 -44.50 59.53 10.45
N SER A 194 -44.36 60.21 9.31
CA SER A 194 -43.65 61.49 9.06
C SER A 194 -42.17 61.65 9.45
N SER A 195 -41.37 61.93 8.41
CA SER A 195 -40.26 62.91 8.39
C SER A 195 -39.17 62.84 9.47
N LYS A 196 -38.03 62.23 9.15
CA LYS A 196 -36.65 62.83 9.17
C LYS A 196 -35.58 61.72 9.19
N PRO A 197 -34.43 61.93 8.53
CA PRO A 197 -33.30 61.01 8.59
C PRO A 197 -32.62 61.13 9.96
N SER A 198 -33.07 60.32 10.93
CA SER A 198 -32.47 60.26 12.27
C SER A 198 -31.38 59.21 12.31
N GLY A 199 -30.26 59.51 11.64
CA GLY A 199 -28.98 58.86 11.85
C GLY A 199 -28.07 59.72 12.72
N ILE A 200 -27.08 59.07 13.35
CA ILE A 200 -26.02 59.62 14.23
C ILE A 200 -25.25 60.82 13.62
N THR A 201 -25.46 61.12 12.33
CA THR A 201 -24.91 62.27 11.60
C THR A 201 -25.45 63.63 12.06
N GLY A 202 -26.62 63.68 12.74
CA GLY A 202 -27.21 64.94 13.22
C GLY A 202 -26.57 65.52 14.49
N LEU A 203 -25.94 64.68 15.32
CA LEU A 203 -25.39 65.07 16.62
C LEU A 203 -24.01 65.75 16.51
N MET A 204 -23.27 65.53 15.42
CA MET A 204 -21.94 66.11 15.22
C MET A 204 -21.95 67.47 14.49
N ARG A 205 -23.11 67.90 13.96
CA ARG A 205 -23.23 69.17 13.22
C ARG A 205 -23.64 70.36 14.10
N GLY A 206 -24.11 70.11 15.32
CA GLY A 206 -24.60 71.15 16.25
C GLY A 206 -23.60 71.66 17.28
N TRP A 207 -22.41 71.05 17.40
CA TRP A 207 -21.43 71.36 18.44
C TRP A 207 -20.18 72.11 17.96
N LEU A 208 -20.06 72.38 16.66
CA LEU A 208 -18.87 73.00 16.03
C LEU A 208 -19.14 74.41 15.46
N TRP A 209 -20.16 75.12 15.94
CA TRP A 209 -20.49 76.48 15.48
C TRP A 209 -21.07 77.39 16.58
N ARG A 210 -20.54 77.31 17.81
CA ARG A 210 -20.87 78.27 18.87
C ARG A 210 -19.59 78.75 19.53
N GLY A 211 -19.03 79.83 19.00
CA GLY A 211 -17.96 80.57 19.69
C GLY A 211 -16.96 81.26 18.77
N SER A 212 -17.40 82.27 18.01
CA SER A 212 -16.50 83.33 17.57
C SER A 212 -17.27 84.64 17.47
N GLU A 213 -17.25 85.42 18.55
CA GLU A 213 -17.42 86.87 18.47
C GLU A 213 -16.14 87.56 18.97
N PRO A 214 -15.79 88.73 18.38
CA PRO A 214 -14.48 89.36 18.52
C PRO A 214 -14.46 90.36 19.68
N SER A 215 -13.30 90.50 20.34
CA SER A 215 -12.98 91.65 21.17
C SER A 215 -11.95 92.51 20.45
N GLU A 216 -12.38 93.66 19.93
CA GLU A 216 -11.53 94.82 19.66
C GLU A 216 -11.26 95.54 20.99
N THR A 217 -9.98 95.64 21.36
CA THR A 217 -9.22 96.80 21.88
C THR A 217 -7.94 96.29 22.53
#